data_AF-A0A836PTB6-F1
#
_entry.id   AF-A0A836PTB6-F1
#
_cell.length_a   1.000
_cell.length_b   1.000
_cell.length_c   1.000
_cell.angle_alpha   90.00
_cell.angle_beta   90.00
_cell.angle_gamma   90.00
#
_symmetry.space_group_name_H-M   'P 1'
#
loop_
_entity.id
_entity.type
_entity.pdbx_description
1 polymer ?
#
loop_
_entity_poly.entity_id
_entity_poly.type
_entity_poly.pdbx_seq_one_letter_code
_entity_poly.pdbx_strand_id
1 'polypeptide(L)'
;MTLRDLSLKQEYRSDKDDVVSEFFIPCLTNSIQYDRTIEYISVKSLSTLTFGLENIQDHHAKIRLISGHRFSTHDLNVITKLFDHQDKRRFNGNLIMDNKIGKIMDKKIENFLKDVKIQQLESIIRDFKLEVKVAIPNSEFVDGVFEERLGIFRDTNDDVVAFSGTSNVTFDAENRNFESVDVFTSWDDKSR
;
A
#
# COMPACT_ATOMS: atom_id res chain seq x y z
N MET A 1 19.71 11.77 -0.97
CA MET A 1 20.34 10.52 -1.43
C MET A 1 19.37 9.92 -2.44
N THR A 2 19.85 9.22 -3.46
CA THR A 2 19.02 8.70 -4.57
C THR A 2 18.98 7.18 -4.52
N LEU A 3 18.09 6.53 -5.27
CA LEU A 3 17.98 5.06 -5.24
C LEU A 3 19.27 4.37 -5.69
N ARG A 4 20.04 4.99 -6.59
CA ARG A 4 21.36 4.50 -7.04
C ARG A 4 22.43 4.49 -5.97
N ASP A 5 22.31 5.36 -4.98
CA ASP A 5 23.29 5.45 -3.89
C ASP A 5 23.09 4.34 -2.85
N LEU A 6 21.98 3.60 -2.93
CA LEU A 6 21.66 2.50 -2.02
C LEU A 6 22.45 1.23 -2.40
N SER A 7 23.01 0.56 -1.38
CA SER A 7 23.67 -0.73 -1.55
C SER A 7 22.66 -1.88 -1.58
N LEU A 8 21.84 -1.92 -2.64
CA LEU A 8 20.78 -2.93 -2.80
C LEU A 8 21.35 -4.30 -3.21
N LYS A 9 20.83 -5.36 -2.61
CA LYS A 9 21.08 -6.75 -3.04
C LYS A 9 20.13 -7.10 -4.20
N GLN A 10 20.52 -8.07 -5.02
CA GLN A 10 19.62 -8.64 -6.05
C GLN A 10 18.51 -9.51 -5.46
N GLU A 11 18.76 -10.10 -4.28
CA GLU A 11 17.79 -10.92 -3.54
C GLU A 11 17.90 -10.58 -2.05
N TYR A 12 16.76 -10.51 -1.37
CA TYR A 12 16.64 -10.46 0.08
C TYR A 12 15.79 -11.64 0.57
N ARG A 13 16.19 -12.26 1.68
CA ARG A 13 15.46 -13.38 2.28
C ARG A 13 15.31 -13.18 3.78
N SER A 14 14.10 -13.34 4.32
CA SER A 14 13.82 -13.04 5.72
C SER A 14 14.51 -13.96 6.74
N ASP A 15 15.10 -15.08 6.30
CA ASP A 15 15.94 -15.94 7.14
C ASP A 15 17.38 -15.44 7.30
N LYS A 16 17.79 -14.44 6.50
CA LYS A 16 19.16 -13.91 6.47
C LYS A 16 19.21 -12.39 6.60
N ASP A 17 18.19 -11.71 6.11
CA ASP A 17 18.15 -10.27 5.93
C ASP A 17 16.91 -9.70 6.62
N ASP A 18 17.04 -8.49 7.17
CA ASP A 18 15.87 -7.71 7.56
C ASP A 18 15.31 -7.00 6.32
N VAL A 19 14.42 -7.67 5.58
CA VAL A 19 13.82 -7.16 4.35
C VAL A 19 13.17 -5.78 4.55
N VAL A 20 12.62 -5.50 5.74
CA VAL A 20 11.99 -4.21 6.02
C VAL A 20 13.03 -3.11 6.14
N SER A 21 14.01 -3.28 7.02
CA SER A 21 14.98 -2.22 7.32
C SER A 21 16.10 -2.10 6.29
N GLU A 22 16.45 -3.19 5.60
CA GLU A 22 17.53 -3.22 4.60
C GLU A 22 17.05 -2.92 3.17
N PHE A 23 15.76 -3.14 2.85
CA PHE A 23 15.23 -2.93 1.50
C PHE A 23 14.09 -1.89 1.47
N PHE A 24 12.98 -2.14 2.16
CA PHE A 24 11.79 -1.29 2.02
C PHE A 24 11.99 0.13 2.57
N ILE A 25 12.49 0.28 3.80
CA ILE A 25 12.67 1.60 4.42
C ILE A 25 13.65 2.47 3.60
N PRO A 26 14.85 1.99 3.20
CA PRO A 26 15.75 2.76 2.35
C PRO A 26 15.12 3.17 1.02
N CYS A 27 14.42 2.27 0.34
CA CYS A 27 13.79 2.58 -0.94
C CYS A 27 12.67 3.60 -0.79
N LEU A 28 11.78 3.42 0.18
CA LEU A 28 10.67 4.35 0.45
C LEU A 28 11.17 5.75 0.82
N THR A 29 12.22 5.83 1.64
CA THR A 29 12.79 7.11 2.10
C THR A 29 13.43 7.91 0.98
N ASN A 30 13.95 7.23 -0.06
CA ASN A 30 14.65 7.86 -1.17
C ASN A 30 13.84 7.89 -2.47
N SER A 31 12.52 7.67 -2.38
CA SER A 31 11.60 7.66 -3.53
C SER A 31 10.56 8.76 -3.43
N ILE A 32 10.11 9.24 -4.58
CA ILE A 32 8.96 10.16 -4.70
C ILE A 32 7.67 9.42 -5.07
N GLN A 33 7.77 8.15 -5.44
CA GLN A 33 6.61 7.33 -5.77
C GLN A 33 6.88 5.87 -5.40
N TYR A 34 5.84 5.23 -4.87
CA TYR A 34 5.82 3.81 -4.58
C TYR A 34 4.53 3.18 -5.11
N ASP A 35 4.66 2.25 -6.03
CA ASP A 35 3.55 1.51 -6.61
C ASP A 35 3.63 0.06 -6.17
N ARG A 36 2.49 -0.55 -5.80
CA ARG A 36 2.48 -1.96 -5.41
C ARG A 36 1.19 -2.68 -5.77
N THR A 37 1.31 -3.91 -6.25
CA THR A 37 0.23 -4.89 -6.27
C THR A 37 0.20 -5.66 -4.95
N ILE A 38 -1.01 -5.84 -4.42
CA ILE A 38 -1.27 -6.64 -3.22
C ILE A 38 -2.43 -7.57 -3.45
N GLU A 39 -2.42 -8.70 -2.75
CA GLU A 39 -3.43 -9.72 -2.91
C GLU A 39 -4.84 -9.20 -2.64
N TYR A 40 -5.02 -8.56 -1.48
CA TYR A 40 -6.20 -7.78 -1.16
C TYR A 40 -5.86 -6.77 -0.04
N ILE A 41 -6.62 -5.70 0.02
CA ILE A 41 -6.47 -4.67 1.04
C ILE A 41 -7.36 -4.99 2.24
N SER A 42 -6.83 -4.80 3.44
CA SER A 42 -7.56 -4.89 4.70
C SER A 42 -7.21 -3.69 5.57
N VAL A 43 -8.01 -3.43 6.61
CA VAL A 43 -7.67 -2.41 7.62
C VAL A 43 -6.33 -2.75 8.26
N LYS A 44 -6.08 -4.04 8.56
CA LYS A 44 -4.80 -4.50 9.11
C LYS A 44 -3.63 -4.16 8.19
N SER A 45 -3.70 -4.52 6.91
CA SER A 45 -2.60 -4.28 5.97
C SER A 45 -2.31 -2.79 5.79
N LEU A 46 -3.36 -1.95 5.78
CA LEU A 46 -3.22 -0.49 5.73
C LEU A 46 -2.56 0.05 7.00
N SER A 47 -2.98 -0.39 8.19
CA SER A 47 -2.33 0.00 9.44
C SER A 47 -0.87 -0.45 9.51
N THR A 48 -0.53 -1.60 8.94
CA THR A 48 0.87 -2.05 8.92
C THR A 48 1.72 -1.23 7.94
N LEU A 49 1.16 -0.85 6.79
CA LEU A 49 1.79 0.12 5.90
C LEU A 49 2.07 1.44 6.64
N THR A 50 1.13 1.90 7.47
CA THR A 50 1.31 3.12 8.28
C THR A 50 2.58 3.05 9.14
N PHE A 51 2.78 1.98 9.91
CA PHE A 51 3.97 1.84 10.76
C PHE A 51 5.30 1.84 9.97
N GLY A 52 5.30 1.25 8.77
CA GLY A 52 6.47 1.30 7.88
C GLY A 52 6.80 2.69 7.35
N LEU A 53 5.80 3.57 7.28
CA LEU A 53 5.92 4.93 6.74
C LEU A 53 6.18 6.00 7.81
N GLU A 54 5.90 5.74 9.09
CA GLU A 54 6.05 6.71 10.20
C GLU A 54 7.46 7.32 10.31
N ASN A 55 8.49 6.60 9.86
CA ASN A 55 9.89 7.03 9.95
C ASN A 55 10.38 7.78 8.70
N ILE A 56 9.52 7.97 7.69
CA ILE A 56 9.89 8.66 6.46
C ILE A 56 9.73 10.17 6.68
N GLN A 57 10.86 10.89 6.76
CA GLN A 57 10.85 12.33 7.03
C GLN A 57 10.18 13.12 5.90
N ASP A 58 10.39 12.71 4.65
CA ASP A 58 9.78 13.32 3.47
C ASP A 58 8.46 12.61 3.11
N HIS A 59 7.37 13.16 3.64
CA HIS A 59 5.98 12.73 3.39
C HIS A 59 5.51 13.14 1.98
N HIS A 60 6.39 13.11 0.99
CA HIS A 60 6.12 13.54 -0.38
C HIS A 60 5.96 12.37 -1.36
N ALA A 61 6.29 11.15 -0.93
CA ALA A 61 6.15 9.97 -1.75
C ALA A 61 4.67 9.67 -2.04
N LYS A 62 4.29 9.68 -3.31
CA LYS A 62 2.96 9.23 -3.76
C LYS A 62 2.89 7.72 -3.68
N ILE A 63 1.94 7.17 -2.91
CA ILE A 63 1.74 5.72 -2.83
C ILE A 63 0.54 5.31 -3.68
N ARG A 64 0.70 4.30 -4.53
CA ARG A 64 -0.39 3.73 -5.33
C ARG A 64 -0.46 2.22 -5.13
N LEU A 65 -1.62 1.73 -4.73
CA LEU A 65 -1.88 0.31 -4.50
C LEU A 65 -2.88 -0.21 -5.52
N ILE A 66 -2.58 -1.37 -6.09
CA ILE A 66 -3.53 -2.18 -6.85
C ILE A 66 -3.83 -3.40 -6.00
N SER A 67 -5.10 -3.60 -5.69
CA SER A 67 -5.56 -4.65 -4.79
C SER A 67 -6.48 -5.62 -5.52
N GLY A 68 -6.44 -6.91 -5.19
CA GLY A 68 -7.47 -7.86 -5.64
C GLY A 68 -8.86 -7.52 -5.10
N HIS A 69 -9.88 -8.18 -5.64
CA HIS A 69 -11.29 -7.84 -5.41
C HIS A 69 -11.94 -8.54 -4.21
N ARG A 70 -11.18 -9.29 -3.40
CA ARG A 70 -11.70 -10.03 -2.25
C ARG A 70 -11.58 -9.19 -0.98
N PHE A 71 -12.71 -8.79 -0.40
CA PHE A 71 -12.75 -7.99 0.83
C PHE A 71 -13.72 -8.60 1.84
N SER A 72 -13.38 -8.48 3.13
CA SER A 72 -14.40 -8.67 4.16
C SER A 72 -15.38 -7.49 4.13
N THR A 73 -16.63 -7.73 4.50
CA THR A 73 -17.63 -6.65 4.60
C THR A 73 -17.22 -5.58 5.61
N HIS A 74 -16.51 -5.97 6.66
CA HIS A 74 -15.95 -5.05 7.64
C HIS A 74 -14.88 -4.14 7.01
N ASP A 75 -13.88 -4.73 6.34
CA ASP A 75 -12.78 -3.98 5.72
C ASP A 75 -13.31 -3.03 4.66
N LEU A 76 -14.21 -3.49 3.79
CA LEU A 76 -14.81 -2.64 2.74
C LEU A 76 -15.52 -1.44 3.35
N ASN A 77 -16.34 -1.64 4.38
CA ASN A 77 -17.06 -0.54 5.04
C ASN A 77 -16.12 0.49 5.69
N VAL A 78 -15.01 0.05 6.31
CA VAL A 78 -14.04 0.95 6.94
C VAL A 78 -13.25 1.70 5.87
N ILE A 79 -12.71 0.97 4.89
CA ILE A 79 -11.90 1.55 3.80
C ILE A 79 -12.72 2.56 3.01
N THR A 80 -13.95 2.22 2.59
CA THR A 80 -14.81 3.17 1.87
C THR A 80 -15.02 4.47 2.66
N LYS A 81 -15.19 4.39 3.98
CA LYS A 81 -15.34 5.59 4.82
C LYS A 81 -14.05 6.41 4.88
N LEU A 82 -12.89 5.76 5.06
CA LEU A 82 -11.59 6.43 5.11
C LEU A 82 -11.32 7.26 3.85
N PHE A 83 -11.66 6.72 2.68
CA PHE A 83 -11.49 7.42 1.40
C PHE A 83 -12.60 8.45 1.13
N ASP A 84 -13.86 8.21 1.54
CA ASP A 84 -14.97 9.18 1.41
C ASP A 84 -14.77 10.45 2.26
N HIS A 85 -14.09 10.32 3.41
CA HIS A 85 -13.73 11.47 4.26
C HIS A 85 -12.71 12.43 3.62
N GLN A 86 -11.94 11.97 2.62
CA GLN A 86 -11.06 12.86 1.86
C GLN A 86 -11.84 13.67 0.81
N ASP A 87 -12.80 13.05 0.14
CA ASP A 87 -13.54 13.68 -0.95
C ASP A 87 -14.58 14.69 -0.46
N LYS A 88 -15.17 14.54 0.74
CA LYS A 88 -16.14 15.53 1.26
C LYS A 88 -15.57 16.94 1.50
N ARG A 89 -14.25 17.15 1.41
CA ARG A 89 -13.65 18.49 1.42
C ARG A 89 -13.28 19.02 0.02
N ARG A 90 -13.45 18.23 -1.05
CA ARG A 90 -13.17 18.62 -2.45
C ARG A 90 -14.22 18.22 -3.48
N PHE A 91 -15.26 17.46 -3.13
CA PHE A 91 -16.17 16.86 -4.10
C PHE A 91 -17.56 17.52 -4.08
N ASN A 92 -17.75 18.45 -5.01
CA ASN A 92 -19.07 19.00 -5.39
C ASN A 92 -19.65 18.22 -6.59
N GLY A 93 -19.46 16.90 -6.62
CA GLY A 93 -19.86 16.02 -7.72
C GLY A 93 -20.84 14.96 -7.25
N ASN A 94 -22.00 14.90 -7.89
CA ASN A 94 -23.02 13.88 -7.65
C ASN A 94 -22.47 12.46 -7.93
N LEU A 95 -22.12 11.72 -6.88
CA LEU A 95 -22.09 10.26 -6.96
C LEU A 95 -23.51 9.76 -6.75
N ILE A 96 -24.07 9.14 -7.80
CA ILE A 96 -25.26 8.30 -7.70
C ILE A 96 -24.82 7.03 -6.95
N MET A 97 -24.68 7.15 -5.63
CA MET A 97 -24.73 6.01 -4.73
C MET A 97 -26.21 5.79 -4.44
N ASP A 98 -26.73 4.60 -4.76
CA ASP A 98 -28.06 4.21 -4.33
C ASP A 98 -28.22 4.51 -2.83
N ASN A 99 -29.17 5.39 -2.52
CA ASN A 99 -29.39 6.08 -1.24
C ASN A 99 -29.77 5.17 -0.05
N LYS A 100 -29.43 3.87 -0.10
CA LYS A 100 -29.61 2.92 1.01
C LYS A 100 -28.36 2.73 1.87
N ILE A 101 -27.16 2.95 1.34
CA ILE A 101 -25.91 2.78 2.12
C ILE A 101 -25.59 4.04 2.97
N GLY A 102 -26.08 5.22 2.56
CA GLY A 102 -25.78 6.50 3.21
C GLY A 102 -26.48 6.78 4.55
N LYS A 103 -27.30 5.87 5.08
CA LYS A 103 -28.12 6.13 6.30
C LYS A 103 -28.04 5.07 7.40
N ILE A 104 -26.95 4.31 7.46
CA ILE A 104 -26.66 3.49 8.63
C ILE A 104 -25.28 3.87 9.16
N MET A 105 -25.27 5.03 9.84
CA MET A 105 -24.14 5.40 10.68
C MET A 105 -24.30 4.64 12.00
N ASP A 106 -23.83 3.40 12.02
CA ASP A 106 -23.77 2.65 13.26
C ASP A 106 -22.88 3.42 14.24
N LYS A 107 -23.39 3.76 15.44
CA LYS A 107 -22.61 4.34 16.55
C LYS A 107 -21.31 3.57 16.83
N LYS A 108 -21.30 2.27 16.53
CA LYS A 108 -20.13 1.40 16.62
C LYS A 108 -19.02 1.82 15.65
N ILE A 109 -19.36 2.26 14.44
CA ILE A 109 -18.40 2.74 13.45
C ILE A 109 -17.91 4.14 13.79
N GLU A 110 -18.79 5.05 14.28
CA GLU A 110 -18.34 6.37 14.76
C GLU A 110 -17.34 6.27 15.91
N ASN A 111 -17.58 5.36 16.87
CA ASN A 111 -16.64 5.12 17.95
C ASN A 111 -15.35 4.45 17.46
N PHE A 112 -15.41 3.65 16.40
CA PHE A 112 -14.24 3.02 15.79
C PHE A 112 -13.37 4.01 15.00
N LEU A 113 -13.97 5.01 14.34
CA LEU A 113 -13.21 6.11 13.69
C LEU A 113 -12.50 7.03 14.69
N LYS A 114 -12.86 6.96 15.98
CA LYS A 114 -12.13 7.62 17.07
C LYS A 114 -10.94 6.80 17.58
N ASP A 115 -10.74 5.59 17.06
CA ASP A 115 -9.56 4.80 17.35
C ASP A 115 -8.32 5.53 16.82
N VAL A 116 -7.31 5.70 17.68
CA VAL A 116 -6.06 6.40 17.36
C VAL A 116 -5.39 5.79 16.13
N LYS A 117 -5.46 4.46 15.96
CA LYS A 117 -4.88 3.76 14.80
C LYS A 117 -5.55 4.14 13.50
N ILE A 118 -6.86 4.36 13.55
CA ILE A 118 -7.65 4.77 12.38
C ILE A 118 -7.36 6.23 12.02
N GLN A 119 -7.22 7.10 13.01
CA GLN A 119 -6.81 8.49 12.78
C GLN A 119 -5.39 8.61 12.21
N GLN A 120 -4.46 7.77 12.67
CA GLN A 120 -3.12 7.67 12.08
C GLN A 120 -3.19 7.23 10.62
N LEU A 121 -4.03 6.25 10.31
CA LEU A 121 -4.24 5.80 8.95
C LEU A 121 -4.84 6.92 8.07
N GLU A 122 -5.84 7.66 8.54
CA GLU A 122 -6.36 8.84 7.82
C GLU A 122 -5.28 9.89 7.54
N SER A 123 -4.36 10.11 8.48
CA SER A 123 -3.23 11.01 8.28
C SER A 123 -2.34 10.53 7.16
N ILE A 124 -1.93 9.26 7.20
CA ILE A 124 -1.01 8.69 6.21
C ILE A 124 -1.62 8.63 4.82
N ILE A 125 -2.90 8.27 4.69
CA ILE A 125 -3.59 8.32 3.40
C ILE A 125 -3.50 9.72 2.79
N ARG A 126 -3.64 10.77 3.62
CA ARG A 126 -3.56 12.17 3.18
C ARG A 126 -2.14 12.60 2.89
N ASP A 127 -1.22 12.32 3.80
CA ASP A 127 0.15 12.81 3.77
C ASP A 127 0.92 12.17 2.59
N PHE A 128 0.71 10.86 2.35
CA PHE A 128 1.33 10.11 1.23
C PHE A 128 0.49 10.06 -0.05
N LYS A 129 -0.63 10.82 -0.11
CA LYS A 129 -1.57 10.84 -1.25
C LYS A 129 -1.91 9.43 -1.73
N LEU A 130 -2.27 8.54 -0.80
CA LEU A 130 -2.49 7.13 -1.08
C LEU A 130 -3.64 6.97 -2.08
N GLU A 131 -3.37 6.32 -3.20
CA GLU A 131 -4.38 5.91 -4.18
C GLU A 131 -4.55 4.40 -4.13
N VAL A 132 -5.79 3.92 -4.10
CA VAL A 132 -6.10 2.49 -4.15
C VAL A 132 -7.01 2.21 -5.34
N LYS A 133 -6.66 1.21 -6.14
CA LYS A 133 -7.49 0.67 -7.21
C LYS A 133 -7.72 -0.82 -6.99
N VAL A 134 -8.89 -1.29 -7.39
CA VAL A 134 -9.25 -2.72 -7.32
C VAL A 134 -9.08 -3.34 -8.71
N ALA A 135 -8.31 -4.41 -8.80
CA ALA A 135 -8.18 -5.23 -9.99
C ALA A 135 -9.40 -6.14 -10.14
N ILE A 136 -10.21 -5.87 -11.16
CA ILE A 136 -11.38 -6.68 -11.53
C ILE A 136 -10.99 -7.50 -12.77
N PRO A 137 -11.03 -8.84 -12.70
CA PRO A 137 -10.82 -9.67 -13.89
C PRO A 137 -11.89 -9.40 -14.96
N ASN A 138 -11.46 -9.38 -16.23
CA ASN A 138 -12.36 -9.17 -17.37
C ASN A 138 -12.97 -10.49 -17.91
N SER A 139 -12.87 -11.58 -17.15
CA SER A 139 -13.31 -12.91 -17.57
C SER A 139 -13.99 -13.63 -16.40
N GLU A 140 -15.16 -14.19 -16.64
CA GLU A 140 -15.87 -15.04 -15.67
C GLU A 140 -15.15 -16.37 -15.41
N PHE A 141 -14.21 -16.76 -16.28
CA PHE A 141 -13.37 -17.95 -16.10
C PHE A 141 -12.11 -17.68 -15.27
N VAL A 142 -11.83 -16.42 -14.95
CA VAL A 142 -10.67 -16.00 -14.14
C VAL A 142 -11.20 -15.23 -12.93
N ASP A 143 -11.76 -15.96 -11.96
CA ASP A 143 -12.32 -15.46 -10.71
C ASP A 143 -11.47 -15.83 -9.47
N GLY A 144 -10.25 -16.29 -9.73
CA GLY A 144 -9.26 -16.68 -8.73
C GLY A 144 -8.76 -15.51 -7.88
N VAL A 145 -7.91 -15.84 -6.91
CA VAL A 145 -7.22 -14.83 -6.09
C VAL A 145 -6.25 -14.06 -6.98
N PHE A 146 -6.26 -12.74 -6.85
CA PHE A 146 -5.22 -11.89 -7.42
C PHE A 146 -3.99 -12.04 -6.52
N GLU A 147 -2.95 -12.76 -6.94
CA GLU A 147 -1.79 -13.08 -6.09
C GLU A 147 -0.52 -12.29 -6.45
N GLU A 148 -0.64 -11.32 -7.36
CA GLU A 148 0.49 -10.49 -7.78
C GLU A 148 1.04 -9.68 -6.61
N ARG A 149 2.35 -9.80 -6.38
CA ARG A 149 3.11 -9.11 -5.34
C ARG A 149 4.35 -8.48 -5.95
N LEU A 150 4.11 -7.39 -6.67
CA LEU A 150 5.10 -6.61 -7.38
C LEU A 150 5.10 -5.20 -6.79
N GLY A 151 6.26 -4.56 -6.75
CA GLY A 151 6.30 -3.14 -6.45
C GLY A 151 7.42 -2.41 -7.16
N ILE A 152 7.25 -1.10 -7.22
CA ILE A 152 8.11 -0.20 -7.96
C ILE A 152 8.33 1.04 -7.10
N PHE A 153 9.59 1.37 -6.90
CA PHE A 153 10.07 2.62 -6.31
C PHE A 153 10.64 3.49 -7.41
N ARG A 154 10.35 4.79 -7.36
CA ARG A 154 10.86 5.76 -8.32
C ARG A 154 11.30 7.02 -7.59
N ASP A 155 12.51 7.49 -7.89
CA ASP A 155 13.07 8.70 -7.29
C ASP A 155 12.97 9.94 -8.20
N THR A 156 13.58 11.05 -7.77
CA THR A 156 13.59 12.32 -8.49
C THR A 156 14.39 12.30 -9.79
N ASN A 157 15.29 11.34 -9.96
CA ASN A 157 16.13 11.19 -11.15
C ASN A 157 15.51 10.25 -12.19
N ASP A 158 14.28 9.78 -11.95
CA ASP A 158 13.62 8.76 -12.77
C ASP A 158 14.30 7.38 -12.68
N ASP A 159 15.16 7.17 -11.68
CA ASP A 159 15.72 5.88 -11.38
C ASP A 159 14.66 5.00 -10.70
N VAL A 160 14.64 3.72 -11.07
CA VAL A 160 13.59 2.79 -10.68
C VAL A 160 14.19 1.56 -10.03
N VAL A 161 13.60 1.16 -8.90
CA VAL A 161 13.84 -0.13 -8.25
C VAL A 161 12.52 -0.89 -8.27
N ALA A 162 12.45 -1.95 -9.06
CA ALA A 162 11.33 -2.87 -9.07
C ALA A 162 11.64 -4.10 -8.21
N PHE A 163 10.60 -4.75 -7.70
CA PHE A 163 10.76 -6.01 -6.99
C PHE A 163 9.56 -6.93 -7.18
N SER A 164 9.83 -8.23 -7.02
CA SER A 164 8.83 -9.29 -6.96
C SER A 164 9.12 -10.20 -5.78
N GLY A 165 8.11 -10.80 -5.18
CA GLY A 165 8.38 -11.73 -4.09
C GLY A 165 7.16 -12.27 -3.37
N THR A 166 7.42 -12.96 -2.27
CA THR A 166 6.36 -13.49 -1.38
C THR A 166 5.99 -12.53 -0.27
N SER A 167 6.70 -11.41 -0.15
CA SER A 167 6.47 -10.44 0.92
C SER A 167 5.05 -9.89 0.87
N ASN A 168 4.30 -10.15 1.93
CA ASN A 168 3.03 -9.48 2.16
C ASN A 168 3.36 -8.10 2.77
N VAL A 169 2.62 -7.05 2.40
CA VAL A 169 2.83 -5.64 2.82
C VAL A 169 2.88 -5.42 4.34
N THR A 170 2.79 -6.47 5.13
CA THR A 170 3.02 -6.45 6.55
C THR A 170 4.49 -6.16 6.88
N PHE A 171 4.83 -4.87 7.02
CA PHE A 171 5.85 -4.32 7.93
C PHE A 171 5.61 -4.72 9.41
N ASP A 172 5.04 -5.89 9.65
CA ASP A 172 4.68 -6.41 10.96
C ASP A 172 5.96 -6.97 11.56
N ALA A 173 6.48 -6.31 12.59
CA ALA A 173 7.72 -6.71 13.26
C ALA A 173 7.60 -8.11 13.91
N GLU A 174 6.38 -8.63 14.10
CA GLU A 174 6.13 -9.99 14.59
C GLU A 174 5.92 -11.01 13.46
N ASN A 175 6.03 -10.62 12.19
CA ASN A 175 5.90 -11.52 11.06
C ASN A 175 7.00 -12.60 11.09
N ARG A 176 6.58 -13.87 11.18
CA ARG A 176 7.47 -15.03 11.19
C ARG A 176 7.46 -15.82 9.88
N ASN A 177 6.80 -15.29 8.86
CA ASN A 177 6.75 -15.95 7.57
C ASN A 177 8.10 -15.85 6.86
N PHE A 178 8.44 -16.91 6.14
CA PHE A 178 9.56 -16.88 5.23
C PHE A 178 9.18 -16.01 4.01
N GLU A 179 9.94 -14.95 3.77
CA GLU A 179 9.75 -14.01 2.67
C GLU A 179 11.01 -13.95 1.82
N SER A 180 10.81 -13.85 0.51
CA SER A 180 11.87 -13.62 -0.48
C SER A 180 11.45 -12.46 -1.37
N VAL A 181 12.41 -11.61 -1.71
CA VAL A 181 12.25 -10.44 -2.57
C VAL A 181 13.39 -10.42 -3.57
N ASP A 182 13.05 -10.55 -4.85
CA ASP A 182 13.96 -10.31 -5.97
C ASP A 182 13.89 -8.83 -6.35
N VAL A 183 15.05 -8.22 -6.58
CA VAL A 183 15.19 -6.78 -6.82
C VAL A 183 15.82 -6.53 -8.18
N PHE A 184 15.22 -5.59 -8.91
CA PHE A 184 15.61 -5.18 -10.25
C PHE A 184 15.82 -3.67 -10.27
N THR A 185 16.91 -3.20 -10.87
CA THR A 185 17.22 -1.77 -10.93
C THR A 185 17.27 -1.31 -12.38
N SER A 186 16.79 -0.09 -12.65
CA SER A 186 16.78 0.47 -14.01
C SER A 186 18.18 0.66 -14.62
N TRP A 187 19.22 0.59 -13.80
CA TRP A 187 20.59 0.83 -14.21
C TRP A 187 21.42 -0.42 -14.51
N ASP A 188 21.14 -1.51 -13.81
CA ASP A 188 21.80 -2.79 -14.06
C ASP A 188 20.94 -3.70 -14.96
N ASP A 189 19.62 -3.53 -14.94
CA ASP A 189 18.66 -4.43 -15.60
C ASP A 189 17.91 -3.75 -16.77
N LYS A 190 18.65 -3.05 -17.65
CA LYS A 190 18.07 -2.24 -18.76
C LYS A 190 17.22 -3.03 -19.76
N SER A 191 17.34 -4.35 -19.80
CA SER A 191 16.64 -5.22 -20.76
C SER A 191 15.34 -5.83 -20.24
N ARG A 192 14.96 -5.57 -18.98
CA ARG A 192 13.78 -6.16 -18.33
C ARG A 192 12.75 -5.11 -17.98
#